data_AF-A0AAE3G782-F1
#
_entry.id   AF-A0AAE3G782-F1
#
_cell.length_a   1.000
_cell.length_b   1.000
_cell.length_c   1.000
_cell.angle_alpha   90.00
_cell.angle_beta   90.00
_cell.angle_gamma   90.00
#
_symmetry.space_group_name_H-M   'P 1'
#
loop_
_entity.id
_entity.type
_entity.pdbx_description
1 polymer ?
#
loop_
_entity_poly.entity_id
_entity_poly.type
_entity_poly.pdbx_seq_one_letter_code
_entity_poly.pdbx_strand_id
1 'polypeptide(L)'
;MIGNQDRSKKQLARLGSTLARDVDELSDEDLLQEYDNPVAAAAETRSLINAVVSAHSKQRLQAARRGYDALASKTTLSVVELSPEQKWALIERFSSDDPALREKLTMAARNQDDHGADIDTYLQDLVELGVIDEEGNLL
;
A
#
# COMPACT_ATOMS: atom_id res chain seq x y z
N MET A 1 9.17 -46.10 22.09
CA MET A 1 7.94 -45.55 21.46
C MET A 1 8.19 -44.65 20.24
N ILE A 2 9.42 -44.25 19.92
CA ILE A 2 9.74 -43.29 18.84
C ILE A 2 9.58 -43.89 17.41
N GLY A 3 9.77 -45.20 17.23
CA GLY A 3 9.66 -45.84 15.91
C GLY A 3 8.24 -45.98 15.35
N ASN A 4 7.20 -45.88 16.19
CA ASN A 4 5.82 -46.05 15.72
C ASN A 4 5.26 -44.77 15.08
N GLN A 5 5.62 -43.60 15.62
CA GLN A 5 5.21 -42.30 15.06
C GLN A 5 5.81 -42.03 13.68
N ASP A 6 7.07 -42.42 13.46
CA ASP A 6 7.72 -42.27 12.14
C ASP A 6 7.09 -43.20 11.09
N ARG A 7 6.66 -44.40 11.51
CA ARG A 7 5.94 -45.34 10.66
C ARG A 7 4.56 -44.82 10.28
N SER A 8 3.80 -44.28 11.23
CA SER A 8 2.49 -43.68 10.98
C SER A 8 2.57 -42.48 10.04
N LYS A 9 3.58 -41.62 10.18
CA LYS A 9 3.81 -40.49 9.27
C LYS A 9 4.11 -40.95 7.84
N LYS A 10 4.96 -41.97 7.68
CA LYS A 10 5.25 -42.55 6.35
C LYS A 10 4.04 -43.22 5.73
N GLN A 11 3.20 -43.88 6.52
CA GLN A 11 1.94 -44.46 6.05
C GLN A 11 0.94 -43.38 5.62
N LEU A 12 0.82 -42.28 6.37
CA LEU A 12 -0.03 -41.14 5.99
C LEU A 12 0.47 -40.45 4.72
N ALA A 13 1.77 -40.23 4.59
CA ALA A 13 2.36 -39.67 3.38
C ALA A 13 2.11 -40.59 2.16
N ARG A 14 2.26 -41.90 2.34
CA ARG A 14 1.97 -42.90 1.30
C ARG A 14 0.49 -42.88 0.92
N LEU A 15 -0.41 -42.84 1.90
CA LEU A 15 -1.85 -42.73 1.67
C LEU A 15 -2.19 -41.46 0.90
N GLY A 16 -1.64 -40.30 1.30
CA GLY A 16 -1.84 -39.04 0.60
C GLY A 16 -1.33 -39.08 -0.84
N SER A 17 -0.19 -39.73 -1.09
CA SER A 17 0.34 -39.90 -2.45
C SER A 17 -0.48 -40.86 -3.32
N THR A 18 -1.08 -41.90 -2.72
CA THR A 18 -1.98 -42.82 -3.43
C THR A 18 -3.28 -42.11 -3.75
N LEU A 19 -3.88 -41.42 -2.78
CA LEU A 19 -5.13 -40.68 -2.98
C LEU A 19 -4.98 -39.58 -4.05
N ALA A 20 -3.85 -38.87 -4.04
CA ALA A 20 -3.57 -37.85 -5.06
C ALA A 20 -3.44 -38.48 -6.47
N ARG A 21 -2.79 -39.65 -6.58
CA ARG A 21 -2.69 -40.38 -7.85
C ARG A 21 -4.05 -40.88 -8.32
N ASP A 22 -4.87 -41.41 -7.42
CA ASP A 22 -6.22 -41.88 -7.75
C ASP A 22 -7.10 -40.71 -8.26
N VAL A 23 -6.97 -39.52 -7.65
CA VAL A 23 -7.64 -38.28 -8.11
C VAL A 23 -7.11 -37.79 -9.46
N ASP A 24 -5.81 -37.92 -9.73
CA ASP A 24 -5.22 -37.56 -11.03
C ASP A 24 -5.60 -38.56 -12.15
N GLU A 25 -5.92 -39.81 -11.80
CA GLU A 25 -6.33 -40.88 -12.73
C GLU A 25 -7.85 -40.90 -13.00
N LEU A 26 -8.65 -40.18 -12.21
CA LEU A 26 -10.09 -40.01 -12.42
C LEU A 26 -10.33 -39.23 -13.73
N SER A 27 -11.13 -39.81 -14.63
CA SER A 27 -11.56 -39.12 -15.84
C SER A 27 -12.68 -38.12 -15.54
N ASP A 28 -12.83 -37.10 -16.39
CA ASP A 28 -13.95 -36.15 -16.29
C ASP A 28 -15.32 -36.86 -16.31
N GLU A 29 -15.41 -38.00 -17.00
CA GLU A 29 -16.65 -38.78 -17.13
C GLU A 29 -16.98 -39.57 -15.85
N ASP A 30 -15.95 -40.09 -15.18
CA ASP A 30 -16.06 -40.72 -13.85
C ASP A 30 -16.43 -39.69 -12.78
N LEU A 31 -15.82 -38.50 -12.84
CA LEU A 31 -16.17 -37.38 -11.95
C LEU A 31 -17.61 -36.95 -12.15
N LEU A 32 -18.08 -36.80 -13.39
CA LEU A 32 -19.47 -36.41 -13.67
C LEU A 32 -20.49 -37.47 -13.24
N GLN A 33 -20.13 -38.76 -13.21
CA GLN A 33 -20.98 -39.83 -12.69
C GLN A 33 -21.11 -39.83 -11.16
N GLU A 34 -20.11 -39.32 -10.44
CA GLU A 34 -20.11 -39.29 -8.98
C GLU A 34 -20.96 -38.15 -8.41
N TYR A 35 -21.31 -37.16 -9.24
CA TYR A 35 -22.18 -36.05 -8.86
C TYR A 35 -23.60 -36.21 -9.42
N ASP A 36 -24.60 -36.26 -8.54
CA ASP A 36 -26.02 -36.15 -8.93
C ASP A 36 -26.32 -34.81 -9.64
N ASN A 37 -25.56 -33.75 -9.34
CA ASN A 37 -25.69 -32.46 -10.00
C ASN A 37 -24.32 -31.72 -10.08
N PRO A 38 -23.52 -31.96 -11.12
CA PRO A 38 -22.18 -31.38 -11.25
C PRO A 38 -22.22 -29.85 -11.42
N VAL A 39 -23.32 -29.30 -11.94
CA VAL A 39 -23.51 -27.84 -12.09
C VAL A 39 -23.65 -27.18 -10.72
N ALA A 40 -24.38 -27.80 -9.80
CA ALA A 40 -24.51 -27.29 -8.43
C ALA A 40 -23.18 -27.35 -7.67
N ALA A 41 -22.44 -28.45 -7.77
CA ALA A 41 -21.13 -28.61 -7.15
C ALA A 41 -20.10 -27.58 -7.67
N ALA A 42 -20.10 -27.34 -8.99
CA ALA A 42 -19.25 -26.32 -9.60
C ALA A 42 -19.64 -24.89 -9.12
N ALA A 43 -20.94 -24.60 -9.01
CA ALA A 43 -21.42 -23.31 -8.50
C ALA A 43 -21.03 -23.07 -7.04
N GLU A 44 -21.13 -24.09 -6.19
CA GLU A 44 -20.71 -24.04 -4.79
C GLU A 44 -19.20 -23.80 -4.68
N THR A 45 -18.39 -24.58 -5.41
CA THR A 45 -16.94 -24.43 -5.43
C THR A 45 -16.52 -23.03 -5.88
N ARG A 46 -17.17 -22.51 -6.93
CA ARG A 46 -16.92 -21.15 -7.43
C ARG A 46 -17.31 -20.09 -6.41
N SER A 47 -18.40 -20.29 -5.68
CA SER A 47 -18.83 -19.40 -4.59
C SER A 47 -17.79 -19.34 -3.47
N LEU A 48 -17.28 -20.49 -3.04
CA LEU A 48 -16.24 -20.58 -2.02
C LEU A 48 -14.95 -19.87 -2.45
N ILE A 49 -14.50 -20.12 -3.68
CA ILE A 49 -13.32 -19.45 -4.25
C ILE A 49 -13.52 -17.92 -4.26
N ASN A 50 -14.67 -17.45 -4.73
CA ASN A 50 -14.98 -16.02 -4.78
C ASN A 50 -15.01 -15.39 -3.37
N ALA A 51 -15.53 -16.11 -2.38
CA ALA A 51 -15.56 -15.66 -0.99
C ALA A 51 -14.14 -15.49 -0.43
N VAL A 52 -13.26 -16.48 -0.66
CA VAL A 52 -11.86 -16.44 -0.22
C VAL A 52 -11.09 -15.32 -0.91
N VAL A 53 -11.22 -15.17 -2.24
CA VAL A 53 -10.59 -14.08 -3.00
C VAL A 53 -11.04 -12.71 -2.48
N SER A 54 -12.35 -12.55 -2.22
CA SER A 54 -12.91 -11.31 -1.69
C SER A 54 -12.44 -10.99 -0.27
N ALA A 55 -12.28 -12.00 0.57
CA ALA A 55 -11.75 -11.82 1.92
C ALA A 55 -10.27 -11.40 1.87
N HIS A 56 -9.46 -12.08 1.04
CA HIS A 56 -8.05 -11.78 0.89
C HIS A 56 -7.80 -10.40 0.27
N SER A 57 -8.59 -9.99 -0.73
CA SER A 57 -8.49 -8.65 -1.32
C SER A 57 -8.80 -7.54 -0.31
N LYS A 58 -9.82 -7.73 0.54
CA LYS A 58 -10.13 -6.80 1.64
C LYS A 58 -9.00 -6.72 2.66
N GLN A 59 -8.39 -7.85 3.03
CA GLN A 59 -7.23 -7.86 3.93
C GLN A 59 -6.04 -7.12 3.33
N ARG A 60 -5.73 -7.35 2.05
CA ARG A 60 -4.67 -6.63 1.34
C ARG A 60 -4.93 -5.13 1.32
N LEU A 61 -6.15 -4.70 1.03
CA LEU A 61 -6.53 -3.29 1.04
C LEU A 61 -6.37 -2.67 2.44
N GLN A 62 -6.79 -3.37 3.49
CA GLN A 62 -6.63 -2.90 4.87
C GLN A 62 -5.15 -2.79 5.26
N ALA A 63 -4.32 -3.76 4.87
CA ALA A 63 -2.88 -3.71 5.10
C ALA A 63 -2.22 -2.52 4.38
N ALA A 64 -2.60 -2.28 3.12
CA ALA A 64 -2.12 -1.13 2.36
C ALA A 64 -2.53 0.20 3.00
N ARG A 65 -3.78 0.32 3.45
CA ARG A 65 -4.27 1.51 4.19
C ARG A 65 -3.47 1.75 5.47
N ARG A 66 -3.25 0.71 6.28
CA ARG A 66 -2.42 0.83 7.49
C ARG A 66 -0.98 1.23 7.18
N GLY A 67 -0.42 0.72 6.08
CA GLY A 67 0.91 1.12 5.62
C GLY A 67 0.97 2.60 5.22
N TYR A 68 -0.05 3.07 4.48
CA TYR A 68 -0.19 4.48 4.13
C TYR A 68 -0.38 5.36 5.36
N ASP A 69 -1.27 5.01 6.28
CA ASP A 69 -1.51 5.76 7.51
C ASP A 69 -0.26 5.79 8.42
N ALA A 70 0.51 4.70 8.45
CA ALA A 70 1.79 4.63 9.17
C ALA A 70 2.89 5.50 8.51
N LEU A 71 2.87 5.66 7.19
CA LEU A 71 3.74 6.61 6.48
C LEU A 71 3.28 8.04 6.70
N ALA A 72 1.99 8.32 6.56
CA ALA A 72 1.41 9.64 6.78
C ALA A 72 1.60 10.14 8.23
N SER A 73 1.58 9.23 9.22
CA SER A 73 1.86 9.58 10.63
C SER A 73 3.35 9.71 10.95
N LYS A 74 4.25 9.13 10.14
CA LYS A 74 5.71 9.34 10.22
C LYS A 74 6.18 10.56 9.46
N THR A 75 5.45 10.95 8.41
CA THR A 75 5.42 12.32 7.92
C THR A 75 4.60 13.15 8.92
N THR A 76 5.04 13.18 10.18
CA THR A 76 4.92 14.43 10.92
C THR A 76 5.68 15.42 10.07
N LEU A 77 4.90 16.15 9.26
CA LEU A 77 5.27 17.38 8.60
C LEU A 77 6.18 18.08 9.61
N SER A 78 7.49 18.06 9.35
CA SER A 78 8.39 19.04 9.93
C SER A 78 7.91 20.33 9.30
N VAL A 79 6.85 20.87 9.89
CA VAL A 79 6.43 22.24 9.67
C VAL A 79 7.66 22.98 10.13
N VAL A 80 8.51 23.30 9.14
CA VAL A 80 9.68 24.14 9.27
C VAL A 80 9.37 25.13 10.39
N GLU A 81 10.00 24.96 11.55
CA GLU A 81 9.70 25.71 12.79
C GLU A 81 10.17 27.18 12.67
N LEU A 82 10.13 27.72 11.46
CA LEU A 82 10.36 29.11 11.17
C LEU A 82 9.09 29.89 11.46
N SER A 83 9.26 31.04 12.12
CA SER A 83 8.19 32.02 12.26
C SER A 83 7.68 32.44 10.86
N PRO A 84 6.42 32.87 10.73
CA PRO A 84 5.87 33.33 9.45
C PRO A 84 6.77 34.36 8.76
N GLU A 85 7.39 35.27 9.52
CA GLU A 85 8.32 36.28 9.01
C GLU A 85 9.59 35.66 8.39
N GLN A 86 10.14 34.62 9.00
CA GLN A 86 11.31 33.91 8.48
C GLN A 86 10.99 33.10 7.22
N LYS A 87 9.79 32.51 7.14
CA LYS A 87 9.31 31.79 5.96
C LYS A 87 9.17 32.73 4.76
N TRP A 88 8.61 33.92 4.98
CA TRP A 88 8.52 34.97 3.96
C TRP A 88 9.89 35.47 3.51
N ALA A 89 10.83 35.70 4.44
CA ALA A 89 12.19 36.12 4.10
C ALA A 89 12.94 35.07 3.26
N LEU A 90 12.73 33.78 3.53
CA LEU A 90 13.31 32.69 2.75
C LEU A 90 12.77 32.69 1.32
N ILE A 91 11.45 32.79 1.18
CA ILE A 91 10.78 32.86 -0.12
C ILE A 91 11.23 34.09 -0.91
N GLU A 92 11.39 35.25 -0.25
CA GLU A 92 11.87 36.46 -0.88
C GLU A 92 13.29 36.29 -1.44
N ARG A 93 14.17 35.61 -0.69
CA ARG A 93 15.51 35.25 -1.15
C ARG A 93 15.46 34.33 -2.38
N PHE A 94 14.63 33.29 -2.36
CA PHE A 94 14.46 32.39 -3.53
C PHE A 94 13.86 33.10 -4.75
N SER A 95 12.90 34.00 -4.55
CA SER A 95 12.27 34.77 -5.62
C SER A 95 13.20 35.82 -6.25
N SER A 96 14.27 36.20 -5.54
CA SER A 96 15.29 37.10 -6.05
C SER A 96 16.23 36.40 -7.03
N ASP A 97 16.44 35.10 -6.85
CA ASP A 97 17.32 34.28 -7.69
C ASP A 97 16.59 33.67 -8.91
N ASP A 98 15.25 33.52 -8.85
CA ASP A 98 14.43 33.05 -9.99
C ASP A 98 13.25 34.01 -10.32
N PRO A 99 13.29 34.73 -11.45
CA PRO A 99 12.24 35.66 -11.85
C PRO A 99 10.90 35.01 -12.19
N ALA A 100 10.89 33.74 -12.63
CA ALA A 100 9.65 33.00 -12.91
C ALA A 100 8.93 32.61 -11.61
N LEU A 101 9.71 32.37 -10.55
CA LEU A 101 9.17 32.09 -9.23
C LEU A 101 8.57 33.33 -8.58
N ARG A 102 9.23 34.49 -8.77
CA ARG A 102 8.74 35.79 -8.31
C ARG A 102 7.36 36.13 -8.86
N GLU A 103 7.10 35.85 -10.13
CA GLU A 103 5.80 36.11 -10.77
C GLU A 103 4.68 35.22 -10.21
N LYS A 104 4.96 33.95 -9.94
CA LYS A 104 3.99 33.03 -9.31
C LYS A 104 3.68 33.41 -7.87
N LEU A 105 4.69 33.80 -7.10
CA LEU A 105 4.54 34.24 -5.70
C LEU A 105 3.77 35.55 -5.60
N THR A 106 4.06 36.52 -6.46
CA THR A 106 3.31 37.79 -6.50
C THR A 106 1.87 37.60 -6.94
N MET A 107 1.58 36.62 -7.80
CA MET A 107 0.21 36.26 -8.16
C MET A 107 -0.54 35.53 -7.03
N ALA A 108 0.14 34.63 -6.30
CA ALA A 108 -0.42 33.94 -5.13
C ALA A 108 -0.70 34.90 -3.96
N ALA A 109 0.28 35.74 -3.61
CA ALA A 109 0.15 36.76 -2.56
C ALA A 109 -0.95 37.80 -2.84
N ARG A 110 -1.26 38.04 -4.12
CA ARG A 110 -2.35 38.95 -4.53
C ARG A 110 -3.74 38.32 -4.44
N ASN A 111 -3.84 37.00 -4.34
CA ASN A 111 -5.11 36.26 -4.36
C ASN A 111 -5.60 35.81 -2.98
N GLN A 112 -4.84 36.01 -1.89
CA GLN A 112 -5.07 35.26 -0.66
C GLN A 112 -4.75 36.05 0.62
N ASP A 113 -5.80 36.51 1.29
CA ASP A 113 -5.81 37.06 2.66
C ASP A 113 -5.66 35.98 3.76
N ASP A 114 -5.31 34.72 3.45
CA ASP A 114 -5.46 33.61 4.43
C ASP A 114 -4.52 32.39 4.31
N HIS A 115 -3.23 32.53 3.98
CA HIS A 115 -2.41 31.35 3.62
C HIS A 115 -1.02 31.25 4.28
N GLY A 116 -1.01 30.91 5.57
CA GLY A 116 0.15 30.28 6.20
C GLY A 116 0.37 28.83 5.76
N ALA A 117 -0.70 28.11 5.40
CA ALA A 117 -0.65 26.70 5.00
C ALA A 117 0.00 26.46 3.61
N ASP A 118 -0.18 27.39 2.67
CA ASP A 118 0.35 27.24 1.30
C ASP A 118 1.87 27.48 1.29
N ILE A 119 2.36 28.37 2.14
CA ILE A 119 3.79 28.66 2.33
C ILE A 119 4.51 27.44 2.91
N ASP A 120 3.90 26.79 3.90
CA ASP A 120 4.47 25.61 4.55
C ASP A 120 4.58 24.43 3.57
N THR A 121 3.54 24.24 2.75
CA THR A 121 3.54 23.22 1.68
C THR A 121 4.62 23.51 0.64
N TYR A 122 4.77 24.78 0.24
CA TYR A 122 5.76 25.18 -0.75
C TYR A 122 7.21 25.04 -0.24
N LEU A 123 7.49 25.41 1.01
CA LEU A 123 8.79 25.22 1.63
C LEU A 123 9.12 23.73 1.80
N GLN A 124 8.11 22.91 2.09
CA GLN A 124 8.29 21.47 2.17
C GLN A 124 8.67 20.85 0.83
N ASP A 125 8.02 21.25 -0.27
CA ASP A 125 8.40 20.80 -1.61
C ASP A 125 9.87 21.13 -1.92
N LEU A 126 10.38 22.28 -1.45
CA LEU A 126 11.78 22.68 -1.63
C LEU A 126 12.77 21.85 -0.78
N VAL A 127 12.37 21.44 0.43
CA VAL A 127 13.14 20.48 1.26
C VAL A 127 13.16 19.11 0.60
N GLU A 128 12.02 18.63 0.09
CA GLU A 128 11.90 17.33 -0.60
C GLU A 128 12.72 17.28 -1.89
N LEU A 129 12.84 18.41 -2.59
CA LEU A 129 13.70 18.57 -3.77
C LEU A 129 15.20 18.68 -3.41
N GLY A 130 15.56 18.75 -2.12
CA GLY A 130 16.93 18.86 -1.64
C GLY A 130 17.59 20.21 -1.93
N VAL A 131 16.78 21.25 -2.15
CA VAL A 131 17.27 22.61 -2.45
C VAL A 131 17.60 23.35 -1.15
N ILE A 132 16.85 23.07 -0.08
CA ILE A 132 17.08 23.61 1.26
C ILE A 132 17.07 22.49 2.30
N ASP A 133 17.78 22.71 3.41
CA ASP A 133 17.68 21.87 4.60
C ASP A 133 16.44 22.24 5.46
N GLU A 134 16.20 21.46 6.52
CA GLU A 134 15.09 21.65 7.46
C GLU A 134 15.14 23.00 8.21
N GLU A 135 16.26 23.71 8.14
CA GLU A 135 16.55 24.99 8.78
C GLU A 135 16.44 26.17 7.78
N GLY A 136 16.20 25.88 6.50
CA GLY A 136 16.09 26.87 5.42
C GLY A 136 17.44 27.31 4.83
N ASN A 137 18.54 26.62 5.12
CA ASN A 137 19.81 26.88 4.45
C ASN A 137 19.89 26.13 3.13
N LEU A 138 20.61 26.72 2.17
CA LEU A 138 20.88 26.09 0.88
C LEU A 138 21.87 24.94 1.05
N LEU A 139 21.53 23.78 0.47
CA LEU A 139 22.41 22.60 0.38
C LEU A 139 23.27 22.62 -0.90
#